data_AF-A0A445E3Z2-F1
#
_entry.id   AF-A0A445E3Z2-F1
#
_cell.length_a   1.000
_cell.length_b   1.000
_cell.length_c   1.000
_cell.angle_alpha   90.00
_cell.angle_beta   90.00
_cell.angle_gamma   90.00
#
_symmetry.space_group_name_H-M   'P 1'
#
loop_
_entity.id
_entity.type
_entity.pdbx_description
1 polymer ?
#
loop_
_entity_poly.entity_id
_entity_poly.type
_entity_poly.pdbx_seq_one_letter_code
_entity_poly.pdbx_strand_id
1 'polypeptide(L)'
;MEIKKVKAKLEKHHGIELKKALDLRAMAVEGMKEVREKVDLWRYNLDKLAKTVLEKHFDVVRPEEKLDWYGEESSCCYYNVYMDEKTMFITIDTYLCYLIGFELHGMIHGHEAGKSQDSSKSKKKVNKKKNS
;
A
#
# COMPACT_ATOMS: atom_id res chain seq x y z
N MET A 1 -6.12 6.85 -7.78
CA MET A 1 -5.90 8.11 -7.06
C MET A 1 -5.11 9.02 -7.99
N GLU A 2 -5.72 10.09 -8.52
CA GLU A 2 -4.97 10.98 -9.42
C GLU A 2 -4.13 11.96 -8.59
N ILE A 3 -2.86 11.62 -8.36
CA ILE A 3 -1.95 12.41 -7.52
C ILE A 3 -1.84 13.88 -7.96
N LYS A 4 -2.00 14.14 -9.27
CA LYS A 4 -2.06 15.50 -9.84
C LYS A 4 -3.25 16.31 -9.32
N LYS A 5 -4.45 15.71 -9.27
CA LYS A 5 -5.65 16.37 -8.72
C LYS A 5 -5.50 16.66 -7.23
N VAL A 6 -4.91 15.72 -6.49
CA VAL A 6 -4.66 15.89 -5.04
C VAL A 6 -3.64 17.01 -4.80
N LYS A 7 -2.52 17.02 -5.54
CA LYS A 7 -1.52 18.09 -5.47
C LYS A 7 -2.13 19.46 -5.75
N ALA A 8 -2.92 19.59 -6.82
CA ALA A 8 -3.58 20.85 -7.17
C ALA A 8 -4.54 21.34 -6.08
N LYS A 9 -5.28 20.43 -5.42
CA LYS A 9 -6.15 20.78 -4.29
C LYS A 9 -5.34 21.25 -3.07
N LEU A 10 -4.26 20.55 -2.72
CA LEU A 10 -3.41 20.91 -1.58
C LEU A 10 -2.77 22.29 -1.76
N GLU A 11 -2.28 22.58 -2.96
CA GLU A 11 -1.73 23.88 -3.29
C GLU A 11 -2.80 24.98 -3.24
N LYS A 12 -3.94 24.77 -3.91
CA LYS A 12 -5.02 25.76 -3.99
C LYS A 12 -5.64 26.09 -2.63
N HIS A 13 -5.91 25.07 -1.81
CA HIS A 13 -6.69 25.24 -0.57
C HIS A 13 -5.83 25.47 0.66
N HIS A 14 -4.58 24.99 0.65
CA HIS A 14 -3.72 25.00 1.84
C HIS A 14 -2.34 25.61 1.58
N GLY A 15 -2.03 26.04 0.36
CA GLY A 15 -0.70 26.57 0.01
C GLY A 15 0.43 25.52 0.10
N ILE A 16 0.08 24.22 0.14
CA ILE A 16 1.04 23.13 0.30
C ILE A 16 1.51 22.67 -1.07
N GLU A 17 2.77 22.96 -1.41
CA GLU A 17 3.39 22.52 -2.66
C GLU A 17 4.12 21.17 -2.48
N LEU A 18 3.63 20.12 -3.17
CA LEU A 18 4.33 18.83 -3.23
C LEU A 18 5.28 18.78 -4.43
N LYS A 19 6.57 19.08 -4.20
CA LYS A 19 7.60 19.07 -5.27
C LYS A 19 7.91 17.69 -5.82
N LYS A 20 8.01 16.68 -4.94
CA LYS A 20 8.37 15.29 -5.29
C LYS A 20 7.29 14.32 -4.80
N ALA A 21 6.16 14.31 -5.49
CA ALA A 21 5.08 13.37 -5.20
C ALA A 21 5.29 12.07 -5.99
N LEU A 22 5.26 10.93 -5.30
CA LEU A 22 5.38 9.60 -5.90
C LEU A 22 4.01 8.91 -5.92
N ASP A 23 3.62 8.36 -7.07
CA ASP A 23 2.44 7.51 -7.17
C ASP A 23 2.87 6.04 -7.05
N LEU A 24 2.37 5.35 -6.02
CA LEU A 24 2.66 3.93 -5.78
C LEU A 24 2.30 3.03 -6.95
N ARG A 25 1.25 3.35 -7.73
CA ARG A 25 0.92 2.58 -8.94
C ARG A 25 1.97 2.76 -10.03
N ALA A 26 2.48 3.98 -10.20
CA ALA A 26 3.57 4.25 -11.14
C ALA A 26 4.84 3.49 -10.72
N MET A 27 5.18 3.53 -9.43
CA MET A 27 6.28 2.74 -8.87
C MET A 27 6.06 1.23 -9.06
N ALA A 28 4.84 0.73 -8.92
CA ALA A 28 4.54 -0.69 -9.10
C ALA A 28 4.72 -1.13 -10.56
N VAL A 29 4.30 -0.31 -11.53
CA VAL A 29 4.51 -0.57 -12.96
C VAL A 29 5.99 -0.59 -13.33
N GLU A 30 6.81 0.20 -12.63
CA GLU A 30 8.26 0.27 -12.83
C GLU A 30 8.99 -0.90 -12.15
N GLY A 31 8.69 -1.18 -10.88
CA GLY A 31 9.34 -2.20 -10.06
C GLY A 31 8.90 -3.63 -10.38
N MET A 32 7.64 -3.84 -10.75
CA MET A 32 7.07 -5.18 -10.97
C MET A 32 6.98 -5.56 -12.45
N LYS A 33 8.13 -5.54 -13.14
CA LYS A 33 8.21 -5.73 -14.60
C LYS A 33 7.61 -7.05 -15.10
N GLU A 34 7.70 -8.12 -14.33
CA GLU A 34 7.14 -9.44 -14.70
C GLU A 34 5.62 -9.53 -14.47
N VAL A 35 5.09 -8.79 -13.50
CA VAL A 35 3.67 -8.82 -13.13
C VAL A 35 2.85 -7.88 -14.01
N ARG A 36 3.41 -6.74 -14.43
CA ARG A 36 2.72 -5.76 -15.30
C ARG A 36 2.32 -6.34 -16.67
N GLU A 37 3.01 -7.38 -17.15
CA GLU A 37 2.69 -8.05 -18.42
C GLU A 37 1.40 -8.87 -18.32
N LYS A 38 1.03 -9.28 -17.10
CA LYS A 38 -0.12 -10.13 -16.83
C LYS A 38 -1.30 -9.34 -16.28
N VAL A 39 -1.05 -8.21 -15.62
CA VAL A 39 -2.10 -7.43 -14.95
C VAL A 39 -1.90 -5.93 -15.04
N ASP A 40 -3.02 -5.22 -15.19
CA ASP A 40 -3.06 -3.76 -15.19
C ASP A 40 -2.99 -3.19 -13.75
N LEU A 41 -1.75 -2.95 -13.29
CA LEU A 41 -1.44 -2.38 -11.98
C LEU A 41 -2.00 -0.94 -11.80
N TRP A 42 -2.33 -0.23 -12.89
CA TRP A 42 -2.93 1.11 -12.78
C TRP A 42 -4.35 1.07 -12.20
N ARG A 43 -5.04 -0.06 -12.31
CA ARG A 43 -6.41 -0.23 -11.79
C ARG A 43 -6.46 -0.72 -10.35
N TYR A 44 -5.30 -0.98 -9.74
CA TYR A 44 -5.26 -1.53 -8.39
C TYR A 44 -5.59 -0.44 -7.36
N ASN A 45 -6.46 -0.80 -6.42
CA ASN A 45 -6.64 -0.05 -5.18
C ASN A 45 -5.50 -0.39 -4.20
N LEU A 46 -5.44 0.32 -3.07
CA LEU A 46 -4.35 0.17 -2.11
C LEU A 46 -4.25 -1.27 -1.59
N ASP A 47 -5.37 -1.93 -1.29
CA ASP A 47 -5.37 -3.30 -0.75
C ASP A 47 -4.90 -4.35 -1.76
N LYS A 48 -5.35 -4.26 -3.01
CA LYS A 48 -4.83 -5.14 -4.09
C LYS A 48 -3.34 -4.89 -4.30
N LEU A 49 -2.91 -3.64 -4.25
CA LEU A 49 -1.50 -3.28 -4.38
C LEU A 49 -0.67 -3.83 -3.21
N ALA A 50 -1.15 -3.70 -1.97
CA ALA A 50 -0.53 -4.26 -0.78
C ALA A 50 -0.37 -5.78 -0.90
N LYS A 51 -1.45 -6.48 -1.28
CA LYS A 51 -1.43 -7.93 -1.46
C LYS A 51 -0.45 -8.38 -2.53
N THR A 52 -0.35 -7.63 -3.63
CA THR A 52 0.53 -7.99 -4.75
C THR A 52 1.98 -7.65 -4.50
N VAL A 53 2.28 -6.51 -3.87
CA VAL A 53 3.65 -6.05 -3.62
C VAL A 53 4.25 -6.73 -2.39
N LEU A 54 3.48 -6.83 -1.30
CA LEU A 54 3.98 -7.34 -0.01
C LEU A 54 3.74 -8.85 0.17
N GLU A 55 3.01 -9.49 -0.76
CA GLU A 55 2.53 -10.88 -0.69
C GLU A 55 1.78 -11.23 0.61
N LYS A 56 1.32 -10.20 1.34
CA LYS A 56 0.66 -10.32 2.63
C LYS A 56 -0.77 -9.84 2.55
N HIS A 57 -1.66 -10.57 3.21
CA HIS A 57 -3.02 -10.11 3.43
C HIS A 57 -3.05 -9.19 4.64
N PHE A 58 -3.40 -7.93 4.43
CA PHE A 58 -3.70 -7.00 5.53
C PHE A 58 -5.22 -7.01 5.70
N ASP A 59 -5.69 -7.69 6.75
CA ASP A 59 -7.09 -7.64 7.16
C ASP A 59 -7.32 -6.34 7.92
N VAL A 60 -7.42 -5.25 7.17
CA VAL A 60 -7.72 -3.94 7.72
C VAL A 60 -9.23 -3.82 7.76
N VAL A 61 -9.80 -3.84 8.96
CA VAL A 61 -11.19 -3.42 9.15
C VAL A 61 -11.28 -2.01 8.59
N ARG A 62 -12.05 -1.82 7.52
CA ARG A 62 -12.36 -0.51 6.94
C ARG A 62 -13.85 -0.26 7.19
N PRO A 63 -14.26 0.99 7.46
CA PRO A 63 -15.67 1.28 7.62
C PRO A 63 -16.38 1.01 6.28
N GLU A 64 -17.51 0.31 6.34
CA GLU A 64 -18.33 0.03 5.15
C GLU A 64 -18.96 1.31 4.60
N GLU A 65 -19.24 2.27 5.48
CA GLU A 65 -19.80 3.57 5.14
C GLU A 65 -18.74 4.63 4.87
N LYS A 66 -19.10 5.63 4.05
CA LYS A 66 -18.24 6.79 3.79
C LYS A 66 -18.05 7.57 5.08
N LEU A 67 -16.82 7.58 5.56
CA LEU A 67 -16.42 8.35 6.71
C LEU A 67 -16.35 9.84 6.37
N ASP A 68 -17.19 10.65 7.03
CA ASP A 68 -17.13 12.10 6.90
C ASP A 68 -15.98 12.65 7.75
N TRP A 69 -15.07 13.39 7.11
CA TRP A 69 -13.88 13.94 7.74
C TRP A 69 -14.14 15.25 8.47
N TYR A 70 -15.08 16.04 7.97
CA TYR A 70 -15.48 17.30 8.57
C TYR A 70 -16.89 17.09 9.08
N GLY A 71 -17.02 16.82 10.38
CA GLY A 71 -18.36 16.76 10.96
C GLY A 71 -19.08 18.06 10.63
N GLU A 72 -20.29 17.97 10.06
CA GLU A 72 -21.25 19.07 10.20
C GLU A 72 -21.25 19.47 11.67
N GLU A 73 -21.29 20.77 11.93
CA GLU A 73 -21.22 21.41 13.24
C GLU A 73 -22.42 20.98 14.12
N SER A 74 -22.54 19.69 14.44
CA SER A 74 -23.61 19.15 15.25
C SER A 74 -23.21 19.37 16.70
N SER A 75 -23.57 20.55 17.18
CA SER A 75 -23.78 20.89 18.58
C SER A 75 -24.46 19.73 19.31
N CYS A 76 -23.70 18.81 19.91
CA CYS A 76 -23.95 18.16 21.21
C CYS A 76 -23.11 16.88 21.37
N CYS A 77 -22.04 17.00 22.14
CA CYS A 77 -21.59 16.08 23.20
C CYS A 77 -21.53 14.54 23.00
N TYR A 78 -21.70 13.95 21.81
CA TYR A 78 -21.74 12.49 21.64
C TYR A 78 -20.76 11.85 20.64
N TYR A 79 -19.93 12.62 19.93
CA TYR A 79 -19.13 12.08 18.83
C TYR A 79 -17.60 12.26 19.00
N ASN A 80 -17.03 11.62 20.03
CA ASN A 80 -15.58 11.33 20.09
C ASN A 80 -15.25 9.88 19.68
N VAL A 81 -16.24 8.99 19.56
CA VAL A 81 -16.04 7.56 19.22
C VAL A 81 -15.39 7.38 17.84
N TYR A 82 -15.69 8.27 16.89
CA TYR A 82 -15.12 8.21 15.56
C TYR A 82 -13.69 8.78 15.46
N MET A 83 -13.12 9.40 16.50
CA MET A 83 -11.75 9.92 16.41
C MET A 83 -10.70 8.81 16.40
N ASP A 84 -10.89 7.78 17.23
CA ASP A 84 -9.91 6.69 17.36
C ASP A 84 -9.90 5.80 16.11
N GLU A 85 -11.08 5.45 15.59
CA GLU A 85 -11.21 4.69 14.34
C GLU A 85 -10.68 5.46 13.14
N LYS A 86 -11.01 6.77 13.01
CA LYS A 86 -10.45 7.65 11.97
C LYS A 86 -8.92 7.69 12.03
N THR A 87 -8.38 7.85 13.23
CA THR A 87 -6.93 7.88 13.46
C THR A 87 -6.30 6.55 13.09
N MET A 88 -6.92 5.43 13.47
CA MET A 88 -6.47 4.09 13.11
C MET A 88 -6.47 3.90 11.58
N PHE A 89 -7.53 4.30 10.86
CA PHE A 89 -7.59 4.16 9.40
C PHE A 89 -6.55 5.02 8.68
N ILE A 90 -6.37 6.29 9.08
CA ILE A 90 -5.31 7.15 8.52
C ILE A 90 -3.94 6.49 8.75
N THR A 91 -3.70 6.00 9.96
CA THR A 91 -2.41 5.44 10.33
C THR A 91 -2.13 4.17 9.51
N ILE A 92 -3.11 3.30 9.35
CA ILE A 92 -2.95 2.05 8.59
C ILE A 92 -2.72 2.34 7.10
N ASP A 93 -3.51 3.21 6.47
CA ASP A 93 -3.34 3.52 5.05
C ASP A 93 -2.00 4.19 4.76
N THR A 94 -1.59 5.11 5.64
CA THR A 94 -0.30 5.77 5.55
C THR A 94 0.84 4.75 5.73
N TYR A 95 0.71 3.85 6.70
CA TYR A 95 1.71 2.80 6.93
C TYR A 95 1.79 1.79 5.77
N LEU A 96 0.65 1.40 5.20
CA LEU A 96 0.61 0.55 4.00
C LEU A 96 1.27 1.23 2.81
N CYS A 97 1.02 2.53 2.61
CA CYS A 97 1.67 3.29 1.55
C CYS A 97 3.20 3.32 1.73
N TYR A 98 3.66 3.48 2.97
CA TYR A 98 5.09 3.41 3.30
C TYR A 98 5.68 2.03 2.99
N LEU A 99 5.07 0.94 3.46
CA LEU A 99 5.57 -0.42 3.23
C LEU A 99 5.62 -0.78 1.75
N ILE A 100 4.53 -0.50 1.02
CA ILE A 100 4.48 -0.71 -0.43
C ILE A 100 5.57 0.11 -1.13
N GLY A 101 5.68 1.39 -0.79
CA GLY A 101 6.67 2.29 -1.40
C GLY A 101 8.10 1.84 -1.13
N PHE A 102 8.39 1.38 0.08
CA PHE A 102 9.69 0.85 0.48
C PHE A 102 10.09 -0.38 -0.34
N GLU A 103 9.18 -1.36 -0.44
CA GLU A 103 9.42 -2.59 -1.20
C GLU A 103 9.64 -2.29 -2.70
N LEU A 104 8.76 -1.47 -3.28
CA LEU A 104 8.87 -1.05 -4.69
C LEU A 104 10.16 -0.27 -4.95
N HIS A 105 10.57 0.59 -4.02
CA HIS A 105 11.84 1.32 -4.14
C HIS A 105 13.02 0.34 -4.21
N GLY A 106 13.05 -0.67 -3.35
CA GLY A 106 14.06 -1.74 -3.36
C GLY A 106 14.05 -2.56 -4.65
N MET A 107 12.87 -2.84 -5.20
CA MET A 107 12.74 -3.52 -6.50
C MET A 107 13.29 -2.68 -7.67
N ILE A 108 13.08 -1.36 -7.66
CA ILE A 108 13.51 -0.47 -8.75
C ILE A 108 15.02 -0.20 -8.72
N HIS A 109 15.56 0.13 -7.55
CA HIS A 109 16.94 0.63 -7.41
C HIS A 109 17.93 -0.47 -6.99
N GLY A 110 17.44 -1.69 -6.75
CA GLY A 110 18.19 -2.72 -6.05
C GLY A 110 18.19 -2.45 -4.54
N HIS A 111 18.09 -3.52 -3.75
CA HIS A 111 18.11 -3.41 -2.30
C HIS A 111 19.55 -3.05 -1.84
N GLU A 112 19.85 -1.75 -1.70
CA GLU A 112 21.10 -1.33 -1.02
C GLU A 112 21.04 -1.62 0.49
N ALA A 113 19.88 -1.98 1.03
CA ALA A 113 19.73 -2.41 2.41
C ALA A 113 19.86 -3.93 2.55
N GLY A 114 21.07 -4.40 2.81
CA GLY A 114 21.33 -5.65 3.53
C GLY A 114 21.01 -6.94 2.78
N LYS A 115 22.06 -7.70 2.49
CA LYS A 115 21.98 -9.15 2.31
C LYS A 115 21.36 -9.80 3.56
N SER A 116 20.03 -9.86 3.67
CA SER A 116 19.42 -10.85 4.54
C SER A 116 19.48 -12.18 3.80
N GLN A 117 20.43 -13.01 4.22
CA GLN A 117 20.38 -14.44 3.94
C GLN A 117 18.98 -14.94 4.33
N ASP A 118 18.19 -15.36 3.36
CA ASP A 118 17.25 -16.43 3.61
C ASP A 118 17.40 -17.49 2.53
N SER A 119 18.39 -18.35 2.77
CA SER A 119 18.57 -19.59 2.05
C SER A 119 17.47 -20.57 2.47
N SER A 120 16.34 -20.54 1.80
CA SER A 120 15.38 -21.65 1.82
C SER A 120 15.14 -22.18 0.41
N LYS A 121 16.24 -22.61 -0.25
CA LYS A 121 16.16 -23.64 -1.28
C LYS A 121 15.63 -24.92 -0.62
N SER A 122 14.32 -25.10 -0.66
CA SER A 122 13.67 -26.36 -0.32
C SER A 122 14.20 -27.45 -1.27
N LYS A 123 15.10 -28.29 -0.75
CA LYS A 123 15.55 -29.51 -1.45
C LYS A 123 14.36 -30.44 -1.61
N LYS A 124 13.90 -30.58 -2.86
CA LYS A 124 12.92 -31.58 -3.31
C LYS A 124 13.46 -32.98 -2.97
N LYS A 125 12.95 -33.62 -1.90
CA LYS A 125 13.19 -35.05 -1.62
C LYS A 125 12.40 -35.87 -2.65
N VAL A 126 13.10 -36.42 -3.63
CA VAL A 126 12.55 -37.45 -4.53
C VAL A 126 12.49 -38.76 -3.75
N ASN A 127 11.29 -39.19 -3.36
CA ASN A 127 11.08 -40.54 -2.84
C ASN A 127 11.15 -41.54 -4.01
N LYS A 128 12.21 -42.34 -4.04
CA LYS A 128 12.39 -43.45 -4.98
C LYS A 128 11.58 -44.65 -4.46
N LYS A 129 10.55 -45.07 -5.22
CA LYS A 129 9.83 -46.34 -5.03
C LYS A 129 10.84 -47.49 -4.97
N LYS A 130 10.72 -48.38 -3.97
CA LYS A 130 11.27 -49.73 -4.02
C LYS A 130 10.12 -50.70 -4.24
N ASN A 131 10.08 -51.28 -5.44
CA ASN A 131 9.50 -52.59 -5.67
C ASN A 131 10.62 -53.61 -5.42
N SER A 132 10.41 -54.52 -4.49
CA SER A 132 10.74 -55.95 -4.61
C SER A 132 10.18 -56.69 -3.41
#